data_AF-A0A522ID30-F1
#
_entry.id   AF-A0A522ID30-F1
#
_cell.length_a   1.000
_cell.length_b   1.000
_cell.length_c   1.000
_cell.angle_alpha   90.00
_cell.angle_beta   90.00
_cell.angle_gamma   90.00
#
_symmetry.space_group_name_H-M   'P 1'
#
loop_
_entity.id
_entity.type
_entity.pdbx_description
1 polymer ?
#
loop_
_entity_poly.entity_id
_entity_poly.type
_entity_poly.pdbx_seq_one_letter_code
_entity_poly.pdbx_strand_id
1 'polypeptide(L)' 'VKKLETEMDKVRTRLVALNALMANPEFYSDGRREERLKALAEHGDLSKRTDLLEEQWLELQEQLEELVSSDQ' A
#
# COMPACT_ATOMS: atom_id res chain seq x y z
N VAL A 1 11.10 5.33 -11.53
CA VAL A 1 10.50 4.06 -11.03
C VAL A 1 11.04 3.58 -9.69
N LYS A 2 12.35 3.33 -9.48
CA LYS A 2 12.89 2.76 -8.20
C LYS A 2 12.38 3.34 -6.87
N LYS A 3 12.25 4.67 -6.75
CA LYS A 3 11.73 5.30 -5.52
C LYS A 3 10.26 4.94 -5.29
N LEU A 4 9.46 4.91 -6.35
CA LEU A 4 8.05 4.56 -6.31
C LEU A 4 7.87 3.07 -5.94
N GLU A 5 8.65 2.19 -6.56
CA GLU A 5 8.69 0.75 -6.24
C GLU A 5 9.05 0.51 -4.77
N THR A 6 10.04 1.25 -4.25
CA THR A 6 10.42 1.17 -2.83
C THR A 6 9.27 1.58 -1.90
N GLU A 7 8.51 2.62 -2.25
CA GLU A 7 7.36 3.05 -1.45
C GLU A 7 6.20 2.05 -1.54
N MET A 8 5.95 1.47 -2.72
CA MET A 8 4.96 0.40 -2.90
C MET A 8 5.30 -0.81 -2.02
N ASP A 9 6.55 -1.25 -2.00
CA ASP A 9 7.00 -2.38 -1.16
C ASP A 9 6.82 -2.10 0.33
N LYS A 10 7.10 -0.87 0.78
CA LYS A 10 6.87 -0.46 2.18
C LYS A 10 5.40 -0.53 2.55
N VAL A 11 4.53 0.04 1.71
CA VAL A 11 3.08 0.06 1.95
C VAL A 11 2.51 -1.36 1.96
N ARG A 12 2.91 -2.20 0.99
CA ARG A 12 2.52 -3.61 0.91
C ARG A 12 2.97 -4.39 2.15
N THR A 13 4.22 -4.21 2.58
CA THR A 13 4.76 -4.87 3.79
C THR A 13 3.93 -4.49 5.02
N ARG A 14 3.56 -3.21 5.15
CA ARG A 14 2.76 -2.76 6.29
C ARG A 14 1.33 -3.29 6.23
N LEU A 15 0.70 -3.34 5.06
CA LEU A 15 -0.63 -3.93 4.86
C LEU A 15 -0.63 -5.42 5.23
N VAL A 16 0.38 -6.19 4.83
CA VAL A 16 0.50 -7.61 5.23
C VAL A 16 0.54 -7.75 6.75
N ALA A 17 1.31 -6.91 7.45
CA ALA A 17 1.36 -6.93 8.91
C ALA A 17 0.01 -6.57 9.54
N LEU A 18 -0.70 -5.56 9.01
CA LEU A 18 -2.03 -5.19 9.48
C LEU A 18 -3.07 -6.28 9.22
N ASN A 19 -3.02 -6.94 8.07
CA ASN A 19 -3.88 -8.08 7.75
C ASN A 19 -3.66 -9.25 8.71
N ALA A 20 -2.40 -9.57 9.02
CA ALA A 20 -2.09 -10.61 10.01
C ALA A 20 -2.61 -10.24 11.42
N LEU A 21 -2.50 -8.96 11.80
CA LEU A 21 -3.05 -8.46 13.05
C LEU A 21 -4.58 -8.56 13.09
N MET A 22 -5.26 -8.14 12.02
CA MET A 22 -6.72 -8.14 11.90
C MET A 22 -7.32 -9.53 11.77
N ALA A 23 -6.53 -10.52 11.32
CA ALA A 23 -6.91 -11.92 11.27
C ALA A 23 -6.87 -12.61 12.66
N ASN A 24 -6.22 -12.01 13.65
CA ASN A 24 -6.17 -12.55 15.01
C ASN A 24 -7.50 -12.31 15.74
N PRO A 25 -8.24 -13.35 16.21
CA PRO A 25 -9.50 -13.16 16.93
C PRO A 25 -9.37 -12.30 18.19
N GLU A 26 -8.24 -12.40 18.90
CA GLU A 26 -7.97 -11.64 20.13
C GLU A 26 -7.85 -10.12 19.86
N PHE A 27 -7.64 -9.71 18.61
CA PHE A 27 -7.62 -8.30 18.21
C PHE A 27 -8.97 -7.61 18.43
N TYR A 28 -10.06 -8.38 18.49
CA TYR A 28 -11.40 -7.85 18.70
C TYR A 28 -11.80 -7.78 20.18
N SER A 29 -10.92 -8.15 21.11
CA SER A 29 -11.21 -8.04 22.54
C SER A 29 -11.35 -6.58 23.00
N ASP A 30 -12.14 -6.36 24.05
CA ASP A 30 -12.45 -5.01 24.55
C ASP A 30 -11.20 -4.25 25.03
N GLY A 31 -10.21 -4.99 25.55
CA GLY A 31 -8.94 -4.43 26.00
C GLY A 31 -8.07 -3.82 24.88
N ARG A 32 -8.41 -4.07 23.61
CA ARG A 32 -7.64 -3.64 22.43
C ARG A 32 -8.39 -2.65 21.54
N ARG A 33 -9.47 -2.03 22.04
CA ARG A 33 -10.31 -1.11 21.27
C ARG A 33 -9.52 0.00 20.56
N GLU A 34 -8.60 0.65 21.26
CA GLU A 34 -7.80 1.75 20.66
C GLU A 34 -6.84 1.26 19.58
N GLU A 35 -6.15 0.15 19.83
CA GLU A 35 -5.26 -0.49 18.86
C GLU A 35 -6.05 -0.90 17.61
N ARG A 36 -7.24 -1.46 17.81
CA ARG A 36 -8.15 -1.86 16.72
C ARG A 36 -8.53 -0.68 15.84
N LEU A 37 -8.98 0.43 16.43
CA LEU A 37 -9.36 1.62 15.67
C LEU A 37 -8.19 2.18 14.87
N LYS A 38 -6.99 2.23 15.47
CA LYS A 38 -5.78 2.70 14.79
C LYS A 38 -5.39 1.80 13.62
N ALA A 39 -5.36 0.48 13.82
CA ALA A 39 -4.98 -0.47 12.78
C ALA A 39 -5.99 -0.50 11.63
N LEU A 40 -7.30 -0.38 11.90
CA LEU A 40 -8.33 -0.28 10.86
C LEU A 40 -8.21 1.01 10.04
N ALA A 41 -7.99 2.15 10.71
CA ALA A 41 -7.78 3.43 10.04
C ALA A 41 -6.53 3.40 9.16
N GLU A 42 -5.41 2.94 9.72
CA GLU A 42 -4.15 2.81 9.00
C GLU A 42 -4.27 1.87 7.79
N HIS A 43 -4.93 0.72 7.96
CA HIS A 43 -5.18 -0.21 6.85
C HIS A 43 -5.95 0.48 5.72
N GLY A 44 -7.04 1.19 6.04
CA GLY A 44 -7.84 1.90 5.04
C GLY A 44 -7.04 2.98 4.29
N ASP A 45 -6.20 3.73 5.00
CA ASP A 45 -5.36 4.76 4.38
C ASP A 45 -4.27 4.14 3.50
N LEU A 46 -3.65 3.04 3.94
CA LEU A 46 -2.63 2.34 3.17
C LEU A 46 -3.20 1.62 1.94
N SER A 47 -4.43 1.09 2.00
CA SER A 47 -5.11 0.55 0.83
C SER A 47 -5.27 1.62 -0.25
N LYS A 48 -5.84 2.78 0.10
CA LYS A 48 -5.97 3.92 -0.84
C LYS A 48 -4.62 4.38 -1.39
N ARG A 49 -3.59 4.39 -0.54
CA ARG A 49 -2.23 4.75 -0.96
C ARG A 49 -1.64 3.72 -1.93
N THR A 50 -1.98 2.44 -1.77
CA THR A 50 -1.56 1.39 -2.71
C THR A 50 -2.13 1.65 -4.09
N ASP A 51 -3.45 1.89 -4.16
CA ASP A 51 -4.15 2.18 -5.43
C ASP A 51 -3.51 3.38 -6.15
N LEU A 52 -3.28 4.48 -5.41
CA LEU A 52 -2.65 5.68 -5.96
C LEU A 52 -1.22 5.43 -6.45
N LEU A 53 -0.42 4.65 -5.70
CA LEU A 53 0.96 4.34 -6.11
C LEU A 53 1.00 3.44 -7.34
N GLU A 54 0.02 2.53 -7.48
CA GLU A 54 -0.12 1.66 -8.65
C GLU A 54 -0.50 2.45 -9.90
N GLU A 55 -1.43 3.41 -9.79
CA GLU A 55 -1.77 4.35 -10.86
C GLU A 55 -0.54 5.16 -11.31
N GLN A 56 0.19 5.76 -10.36
CA GLN A 56 1.41 6.52 -10.65
C GLN A 56 2.50 5.65 -11.29
N TRP A 57 2.58 4.38 -10.91
CA TRP A 57 3.57 3.46 -11.45
C TRP A 57 3.23 3.12 -12.89
N LEU A 58 1.96 2.82 -13.18
CA LEU A 58 1.48 2.54 -14.53
C LEU A 58 1.74 3.73 -15.46
N GLU A 59 1.31 4.93 -15.04
CA GLU A 59 1.51 6.16 -15.82
C GLU A 59 3.00 6.42 -16.12
N LEU A 60 3.88 6.20 -15.14
CA LEU A 60 5.32 6.39 -15.34
C LEU A 60 5.93 5.34 -16.27
N GLN A 61 5.43 4.09 -16.26
CA GLN A 61 5.89 3.06 -17.20
C GLN A 61 5.45 3.41 -18.62
N GLU A 62 4.20 3.83 -18.81
CA GLU A 62 3.68 4.26 -20.12
C GLU A 62 4.51 5.42 -20.70
N GLN A 63 4.83 6.44 -19.88
CA GLN A 63 5.70 7.54 -20.31
C GLN A 63 7.12 7.08 -20.70
N LEU A 64 7.68 6.10 -19.98
CA LEU A 64 9.00 5.54 -20.31
C LEU A 64 8.96 4.75 -21.62
N GLU A 65 7.90 3.96 -21.84
CA GLU A 65 7.70 3.23 -23.08
C GLU A 65 7.53 4.19 -24.27
N GLU A 66 6.76 5.27 -24.11
CA GLU A 66 6.59 6.29 -25.13
C GLU A 66 7.94 6.92 -25.53
N LEU A 67 8.74 7.36 -24.55
CA LEU A 67 10.06 7.93 -24.78
C LEU A 67 11.00 6.96 -25.52
N VAL A 68 11.02 5.69 -25.10
CA VAL A 68 11.86 4.66 -25.74
C VAL A 68 11.39 4.38 -27.17
N SER A 69 10.08 4.41 -27.42
CA SER A 69 9.50 4.17 -28.74
C SER A 69 9.65 5.37 -29.69
N SER A 70 9.67 6.60 -29.16
CA SER A 70 9.83 7.82 -29.95
C SER A 70 11.28 8.08 -30.39
N ASP A 71 12.23 7.44 -29.73
CA ASP A 71 13.67 7.52 -30.02
C ASP A 71 14.13 6.46 -31.06
N GLN A 72 13.21 5.63 -31.61
CA GLN A 72 13.50 4.62 -32.64
C GLN A 72 13.15 5.08 -34.07
#